data_AF-A0A1U7YI36-F1
#
_entry.id   AF-A0A1U7YI36-F1
#
_cell.length_a   1.000
_cell.length_b   1.000
_cell.length_c   1.000
_cell.angle_alpha   90.00
_cell.angle_beta   90.00
_cell.angle_gamma   90.00
#
_symmetry.space_group_name_H-M   'P 1'
#
loop_
_entity.id
_entity.type
_entity.pdbx_description
1 polymer ?
#
loop_
_entity_poly.entity_id
_entity_poly.type
_entity_poly.pdbx_seq_one_letter_code
_entity_poly.pdbx_strand_id
1 'polypeptide(L)'
;MAEELKKLIERVQSVEGGKGVEDLNYEDLGIQPDVELSEDYKPPKFEMFDGTGDPKVHVRTYCDKLVGVGRNEKIYMKLFMQSLTGDALSWYISKNLKKWANWVSMTSNFMDRFRFSIENAPDIISRTSRESRQKPSASMLLVGD
;
A
#
# COMPACT_ATOMS: atom_id res chain seq x y z
N MET A 1 -35.25 21.02 41.08
CA MET A 1 -35.38 20.30 39.79
C MET A 1 -34.84 21.11 38.62
N ALA A 2 -35.24 22.38 38.44
CA ALA A 2 -34.75 23.20 37.31
C ALA A 2 -33.23 23.47 37.33
N GLU A 3 -32.65 23.69 38.52
CA GLU A 3 -31.23 24.04 38.64
C GLU A 3 -30.27 22.88 38.31
N GLU A 4 -30.66 21.65 38.65
CA GLU A 4 -29.92 20.44 38.29
C GLU A 4 -29.94 20.22 36.77
N LEU A 5 -31.07 20.53 36.13
CA LEU A 5 -31.26 20.43 34.68
C LEU A 5 -30.38 21.46 33.95
N LYS A 6 -30.30 22.68 34.47
CA LYS A 6 -29.46 23.76 33.92
C LYS A 6 -27.97 23.45 34.04
N LYS A 7 -27.55 22.93 35.20
CA LYS A 7 -26.17 22.49 35.46
C LYS A 7 -25.76 21.30 34.59
N LEU A 8 -26.69 20.41 34.27
CA LEU A 8 -26.44 19.29 33.37
C LEU A 8 -26.27 19.75 31.92
N ILE A 9 -27.08 20.71 31.46
CA ILE A 9 -26.97 21.30 30.11
C ILE A 9 -25.62 22.02 29.93
N GLU A 10 -25.15 22.80 30.92
CA GLU A 10 -23.83 23.44 30.89
C GLU A 10 -22.68 22.42 30.76
N ARG A 11 -22.75 21.29 31.49
CA ARG A 11 -21.72 20.24 31.42
C ARG A 11 -21.70 19.50 30.10
N VAL A 12 -22.86 19.33 29.46
CA VAL A 12 -22.97 18.69 28.13
C VAL A 12 -22.43 19.63 27.04
N GLN A 13 -22.69 20.94 27.14
CA GLN A 13 -22.17 21.93 26.19
C GLN A 13 -20.64 22.13 26.28
N SER A 14 -20.02 21.93 27.45
CA SER A 14 -18.55 21.91 27.58
C SER A 14 -17.88 20.64 27.04
N VAL A 15 -18.64 19.63 26.60
CA VAL A 15 -18.11 18.36 26.06
C VAL A 15 -18.13 18.33 24.52
N GLU A 16 -18.51 19.43 23.87
CA GLU A 16 -18.47 19.51 22.40
C GLU A 16 -17.15 20.12 21.92
N GLY A 17 -16.21 19.22 21.64
CA GLY A 17 -14.93 19.54 21.04
C GLY A 17 -14.00 18.33 21.04
N GLY A 18 -14.56 17.11 20.94
CA GLY A 18 -13.77 15.96 20.51
C GLY A 18 -13.08 16.39 19.23
N LYS A 19 -11.74 16.43 19.28
CA LYS A 19 -10.84 16.89 18.21
C LYS A 19 -11.49 16.50 16.89
N GLY A 20 -12.11 17.49 16.23
CA GLY A 20 -12.81 17.26 14.98
C GLY A 20 -11.86 16.48 14.10
N VAL A 21 -12.41 15.53 13.33
CA VAL A 21 -11.70 14.90 12.20
C VAL A 21 -10.78 15.99 11.65
N GLU A 22 -9.47 15.84 11.84
CA GLU A 22 -8.50 16.88 11.47
C GLU A 22 -8.89 17.27 10.06
N ASP A 23 -9.24 18.55 9.85
CA ASP A 23 -9.79 19.02 8.58
C ASP A 23 -8.72 18.70 7.55
N LEU A 24 -8.89 17.58 6.83
CA LEU A 24 -7.83 16.99 6.03
C LEU A 24 -7.76 17.82 4.76
N ASN A 25 -7.01 18.91 4.82
CA ASN A 25 -6.89 19.82 3.70
C ASN A 25 -6.15 19.13 2.53
N TYR A 26 -6.50 19.46 1.29
CA TYR A 26 -5.87 18.88 0.09
C TYR A 26 -4.35 19.10 0.11
N GLU A 27 -3.89 20.21 0.68
CA GLU A 27 -2.48 20.58 0.80
C GLU A 27 -1.75 19.78 1.91
N ASP A 28 -2.50 19.27 2.90
CA ASP A 28 -1.98 18.45 3.99
C ASP A 28 -1.91 16.96 3.62
N LEU A 29 -2.88 16.49 2.83
CA LEU A 29 -2.92 15.12 2.29
C LEU A 29 -2.21 14.96 0.93
N GLY A 30 -2.13 16.06 0.19
CA GLY A 30 -1.75 16.08 -1.21
C GLY A 30 -0.28 15.80 -1.41
N ILE A 31 -0.01 14.80 -2.23
CA ILE A 31 1.33 14.47 -2.70
C ILE A 31 1.68 15.48 -3.79
N GLN A 32 2.14 16.65 -3.36
CA GLN A 32 2.62 17.76 -4.21
C GLN A 32 1.54 18.38 -5.12
N PRO A 33 0.91 19.49 -4.68
CA PRO A 33 -0.11 20.18 -5.46
C PRO A 33 0.42 20.83 -6.75
N ASP A 34 1.71 21.21 -6.80
CA ASP A 34 2.30 22.00 -7.90
C ASP A 34 2.67 21.22 -9.17
N VAL A 35 2.21 19.97 -9.32
CA VAL A 35 2.56 19.12 -10.47
C VAL A 35 1.30 18.65 -11.18
N GLU A 36 1.00 19.36 -12.28
CA GLU A 36 -0.10 19.07 -13.19
C GLU A 36 0.39 18.32 -14.43
N LEU A 37 -0.40 17.33 -14.86
CA LEU A 37 -0.21 16.61 -16.11
C LEU A 37 -0.99 17.32 -17.21
N SER A 38 -0.55 17.21 -18.46
CA SER A 38 -1.32 17.75 -19.59
C SER A 38 -2.73 17.16 -19.63
N GLU A 39 -3.73 17.94 -20.05
CA GLU A 39 -5.14 17.50 -20.09
C GLU A 39 -5.36 16.22 -20.91
N ASP A 40 -4.58 16.01 -21.97
CA ASP A 40 -4.65 14.81 -22.83
C ASP A 40 -3.92 13.58 -22.26
N TYR A 41 -3.27 13.71 -21.10
CA TYR A 41 -2.51 12.62 -20.51
C TYR A 41 -3.44 11.51 -20.02
N LYS A 42 -3.27 10.31 -20.60
CA LYS A 42 -3.93 9.11 -20.12
C LYS A 42 -2.98 8.37 -19.16
N PRO A 43 -3.33 8.20 -17.88
CA PRO A 43 -2.51 7.45 -16.95
C PRO A 43 -2.23 6.03 -17.48
N PRO A 44 -0.95 5.59 -17.50
CA PRO A 44 -0.59 4.23 -17.86
C PRO A 44 -1.24 3.25 -16.89
N LYS A 45 -1.65 2.09 -17.40
CA LYS A 45 -2.06 0.98 -16.54
C LYS A 45 -0.82 0.28 -16.01
N PHE A 46 -0.52 0.47 -14.74
CA PHE A 46 0.58 -0.22 -14.07
C PHE A 46 0.18 -1.63 -13.64
N GLU A 47 1.17 -2.51 -13.56
CA GLU A 47 1.01 -3.74 -12.81
C GLU A 47 1.11 -3.38 -11.33
N MET A 48 0.27 -3.99 -10.50
CA MET A 48 0.22 -3.67 -9.08
C MET A 48 1.27 -4.48 -8.33
N PHE A 49 2.10 -3.81 -7.54
CA PHE A 49 3.06 -4.44 -6.63
C PHE A 49 2.53 -4.40 -5.20
N ASP A 50 2.36 -5.57 -4.60
CA ASP A 50 1.84 -5.74 -3.24
C ASP A 50 2.94 -5.83 -2.17
N GLY A 51 4.19 -5.97 -2.59
CA GLY A 51 5.33 -6.20 -1.70
C GLY A 51 5.93 -7.61 -1.77
N THR A 52 5.39 -8.54 -2.56
CA THR A 52 5.80 -9.96 -2.56
C THR A 52 6.65 -10.40 -3.76
N GLY A 53 6.82 -9.56 -4.78
CA GLY A 53 7.61 -9.86 -6.00
C GLY A 53 9.04 -9.29 -5.99
N ASP A 54 9.71 -9.36 -7.15
CA ASP A 54 11.02 -8.70 -7.35
C ASP A 54 10.83 -7.18 -7.54
N PRO A 55 11.28 -6.35 -6.58
CA PRO A 55 11.14 -4.90 -6.69
C PRO A 55 11.93 -4.32 -7.88
N LYS A 56 13.03 -4.96 -8.33
CA LYS A 56 13.81 -4.52 -9.49
C LYS A 56 13.04 -4.71 -10.79
N VAL A 57 12.34 -5.84 -10.92
CA VAL A 57 11.47 -6.09 -12.08
C VAL A 57 10.36 -5.06 -12.10
N HIS A 58 9.70 -4.81 -10.96
CA HIS A 58 8.62 -3.81 -10.86
C HIS A 58 9.07 -2.41 -11.27
N VAL A 59 10.21 -1.93 -10.76
CA VAL A 59 10.72 -0.60 -11.11
C VAL A 59 11.07 -0.50 -12.59
N ARG A 60 11.62 -1.57 -13.20
CA ARG A 60 11.93 -1.59 -14.63
C ARG A 60 10.65 -1.50 -15.47
N THR A 61 9.68 -2.38 -15.23
CA THR A 61 8.42 -2.40 -16.00
C THR A 61 7.60 -1.14 -15.79
N TYR A 62 7.67 -0.54 -14.60
CA TYR A 62 7.13 0.78 -14.33
C TYR A 62 7.76 1.87 -15.22
N CYS A 63 9.09 1.94 -15.27
CA CYS A 63 9.80 2.92 -16.10
C CYS A 63 9.48 2.77 -17.59
N ASP A 64 9.33 1.54 -18.09
CA ASP A 64 8.96 1.26 -19.48
C ASP A 64 7.56 1.80 -19.84
N LYS A 65 6.69 1.99 -18.85
CA LYS A 65 5.34 2.56 -19.01
C LYS A 65 5.30 4.09 -18.95
N LEU A 66 6.40 4.74 -18.60
CA LEU A 66 6.51 6.21 -18.51
C LEU A 66 6.94 6.89 -19.81
N VAL A 67 6.85 6.19 -20.94
CA VAL A 67 7.14 6.77 -22.26
C VAL A 67 6.23 7.99 -22.49
N GLY A 68 6.83 9.15 -22.78
CA GLY A 68 6.12 10.40 -23.04
C GLY A 68 5.82 11.26 -21.81
N VAL A 69 6.11 10.80 -20.59
CA VAL A 69 5.85 11.53 -19.33
C VAL A 69 6.83 12.71 -19.09
N GLY A 70 7.72 13.00 -20.04
CA GLY A 70 8.78 14.00 -19.89
C GLY A 70 9.85 13.54 -18.89
N ARG A 71 10.67 14.46 -18.34
CA ARG A 71 11.77 14.18 -17.38
C ARG A 71 11.50 14.69 -15.96
N ASN A 72 10.24 14.96 -15.62
CA ASN A 72 9.90 15.50 -14.31
C ASN A 72 9.79 14.36 -13.28
N GLU A 73 10.83 14.20 -12.46
CA GLU A 73 10.89 13.12 -11.47
C GLU A 73 9.76 13.16 -10.43
N LYS A 74 9.22 14.34 -10.13
CA LYS A 74 8.07 14.48 -9.23
C LYS A 74 6.83 13.77 -9.79
N ILE A 75 6.63 13.81 -11.11
CA ILE A 75 5.57 13.07 -11.79
C ILE A 75 5.79 11.57 -11.63
N TYR A 76 7.01 11.09 -11.83
CA TYR A 76 7.32 9.67 -11.68
C TYR A 76 7.04 9.20 -10.26
N MET A 77 7.46 9.96 -9.25
CA MET A 77 7.17 9.62 -7.87
C MET A 77 5.66 9.56 -7.60
N LYS A 78 4.88 10.55 -8.05
CA LYS A 78 3.42 10.60 -7.89
C LYS A 78 2.72 9.42 -8.57
N LEU A 79 3.12 9.08 -9.79
CA LEU A 79 2.56 7.96 -10.54
C LEU A 79 3.00 6.60 -9.97
N PHE A 80 4.18 6.51 -9.36
CA PHE A 80 4.67 5.26 -8.79
C PHE A 80 3.75 4.74 -7.69
N MET A 81 3.17 5.62 -6.88
CA MET A 81 2.17 5.22 -5.89
C MET A 81 0.97 4.49 -6.52
N GLN A 82 0.56 4.86 -7.74
CA GLN A 82 -0.55 4.19 -8.45
C GLN A 82 -0.22 2.78 -8.92
N SER A 83 1.07 2.39 -8.88
CA SER A 83 1.53 1.03 -9.19
C SER A 83 1.62 0.13 -7.95
N LEU A 84 1.24 0.63 -6.77
CA LEU A 84 1.39 -0.10 -5.50
C LEU A 84 0.03 -0.48 -4.90
N THR A 85 0.00 -1.62 -4.21
CA THR A 85 -1.15 -2.07 -3.42
C THR A 85 -0.67 -2.68 -2.10
N GLY A 86 -1.61 -2.99 -1.20
CA GLY A 86 -1.32 -3.68 0.06
C GLY A 86 -0.19 -3.04 0.88
N ASP A 87 0.72 -3.87 1.37
CA ASP A 87 1.83 -3.47 2.23
C ASP A 87 2.78 -2.48 1.55
N ALA A 88 2.96 -2.60 0.23
CA ALA A 88 3.78 -1.67 -0.53
C ALA A 88 3.19 -0.25 -0.56
N LEU A 89 1.87 -0.14 -0.77
CA LEU A 89 1.18 1.14 -0.75
C LEU A 89 1.18 1.75 0.66
N SER A 90 0.88 0.95 1.69
CA SER A 90 0.92 1.40 3.08
C SER A 90 2.31 1.89 3.48
N TRP A 91 3.36 1.16 3.09
CA TRP A 91 4.74 1.61 3.28
C TRP A 91 4.99 2.94 2.58
N TYR A 92 4.59 3.08 1.32
CA TYR A 92 4.81 4.30 0.53
C TYR A 92 4.17 5.54 1.17
N ILE A 93 2.90 5.44 1.59
CA ILE A 93 2.16 6.56 2.23
C ILE A 93 2.76 6.89 3.61
N SER A 94 3.20 5.89 4.36
CA SER A 94 3.87 6.11 5.66
C SER A 94 5.19 6.88 5.53
N LYS A 95 5.82 6.84 4.35
CA LYS A 95 7.00 7.65 4.06
C LYS A 95 6.54 9.05 3.70
N ASN A 96 6.85 10.00 4.55
CA ASN A 96 6.63 11.42 4.26
C ASN A 96 7.40 11.77 2.97
N LEU A 97 6.67 11.94 1.86
CA LEU A 97 7.24 12.08 0.52
C LEU A 97 8.10 13.34 0.36
N LYS A 98 7.92 14.33 1.26
CA LYS A 98 8.80 15.50 1.38
C LYS A 98 10.24 15.13 1.72
N LYS A 99 10.49 13.92 2.26
CA LYS A 99 11.85 13.41 2.55
C LYS A 99 12.58 12.88 1.31
N TRP A 100 11.85 12.50 0.26
CA TRP A 100 12.48 12.05 -0.98
C TRP A 100 12.69 13.25 -1.90
N ALA A 101 13.96 13.64 -2.06
CA ALA A 101 14.34 14.77 -2.89
C ALA A 101 14.22 14.48 -4.40
N ASN A 102 14.29 13.22 -4.81
CA ASN A 102 14.37 12.80 -6.21
C ASN A 102 13.95 11.33 -6.39
N TRP A 103 13.76 10.93 -7.65
CA TRP A 103 13.35 9.58 -8.04
C TRP A 103 14.33 8.50 -7.55
N VAL A 104 15.64 8.79 -7.61
CA VAL A 104 16.70 7.86 -7.21
C VAL A 104 16.65 7.55 -5.71
N SER A 105 16.47 8.57 -4.88
CA SER A 105 16.34 8.42 -3.43
C SER A 105 15.12 7.57 -3.06
N MET A 106 13.99 7.80 -3.74
CA MET A 106 12.76 7.05 -3.50
C MET A 106 12.91 5.59 -3.90
N THR A 107 13.39 5.32 -5.12
CA THR A 107 13.57 3.94 -5.62
C THR A 107 14.61 3.17 -4.82
N SER A 108 15.67 3.82 -4.33
CA SER A 108 16.66 3.16 -3.47
C SER A 108 16.04 2.69 -2.15
N ASN A 109 15.25 3.55 -1.48
CA ASN A 109 14.52 3.17 -0.27
C ASN A 109 13.51 2.04 -0.52
N PHE A 110 12.84 2.06 -1.69
CA PHE A 110 11.92 1.02 -2.10
C PHE A 110 12.64 -0.31 -2.30
N MET A 111 13.77 -0.31 -3.00
CA MET A 111 14.60 -1.49 -3.19
C MET A 111 15.09 -2.05 -1.85
N ASP A 112 15.55 -1.20 -0.93
CA ASP A 112 16.03 -1.65 0.38
C ASP A 112 14.92 -2.25 1.23
N ARG A 113 13.69 -1.70 1.14
CA ARG A 113 12.53 -2.22 1.87
C ARG A 113 12.11 -3.60 1.38
N PHE A 114 12.03 -3.78 0.06
CA PHE A 114 11.46 -4.98 -0.56
C PHE A 114 12.52 -5.92 -1.14
N ARG A 115 13.80 -5.69 -0.83
CA ARG A 115 14.95 -6.49 -1.30
C ARG A 115 14.78 -7.99 -1.06
N PHE A 116 14.16 -8.32 0.07
CA PHE A 116 14.03 -9.68 0.60
C PHE A 116 12.62 -10.26 0.47
N SER A 117 11.72 -9.61 -0.27
CA SER A 117 10.38 -10.13 -0.53
C SER A 117 10.40 -11.49 -1.23
N ILE A 118 11.45 -11.76 -2.01
CA ILE A 118 11.69 -13.05 -2.66
C ILE A 118 12.20 -14.11 -1.67
N GLU A 119 12.93 -13.72 -0.61
CA GLU A 119 13.60 -14.65 0.31
C GLU A 119 12.70 -15.10 1.47
N ASN A 120 11.61 -14.37 1.74
CA ASN A 120 10.65 -14.70 2.80
C ASN A 120 9.32 -15.28 2.30
N ALA A 121 9.16 -15.52 0.99
CA ALA A 121 8.04 -16.34 0.53
C ALA A 121 8.26 -17.76 1.07
N PRO A 122 7.44 -18.25 2.02
CA PRO A 122 7.54 -19.64 2.41
C PRO A 122 7.13 -20.44 1.20
N ASP A 123 8.14 -21.04 0.58
CA ASP A 123 8.09 -22.00 -0.50
C ASP A 123 6.68 -22.59 -0.69
N ILE A 124 5.95 -22.07 -1.68
CA ILE A 124 4.60 -22.54 -2.03
C ILE A 124 4.60 -24.06 -2.28
N ILE A 125 5.76 -24.63 -2.64
CA ILE A 125 5.98 -26.06 -2.86
C ILE A 125 5.89 -26.86 -1.55
N SER A 126 6.18 -26.25 -0.39
CA SER A 126 6.10 -26.91 0.92
C SER A 126 4.66 -27.09 1.42
N ARG A 127 3.72 -26.21 1.02
CA ARG A 127 2.30 -26.30 1.40
C ARG A 127 1.58 -27.42 0.65
N THR A 128 1.79 -27.52 -0.67
CA THR A 128 1.14 -28.55 -1.52
C THR A 128 1.65 -29.97 -1.21
N SER A 129 2.88 -30.09 -0.73
CA SER A 129 3.51 -31.36 -0.35
C SER A 129 3.03 -31.93 1.00
N ARG A 130 2.33 -31.14 1.82
CA ARG A 130 1.72 -31.61 3.09
C ARG A 130 0.27 -32.07 2.90
N GLU A 131 -0.49 -31.41 2.02
CA GLU A 131 -1.87 -31.82 1.70
C GLU A 131 -1.96 -33.16 0.96
N SER A 132 -0.93 -33.51 0.18
CA SER A 132 -0.88 -34.79 -0.55
C SER A 132 -0.49 -35.99 0.31
N ARG A 133 -0.07 -35.81 1.57
CA ARG A 133 0.28 -36.92 2.49
C ARG A 133 -0.84 -37.32 3.47
N GLN A 134 -1.98 -36.61 3.47
CA GLN A 134 -3.07 -36.84 4.44
C GLN A 134 -4.31 -37.52 3.82
N LYS A 135 -4.16 -38.37 2.81
CA LYS A 135 -5.24 -39.31 2.42
C LYS A 135 -5.08 -40.61 3.20
N PRO A 136 -5.98 -40.98 4.13
CA PRO A 136 -5.98 -42.32 4.68
C PRO A 136 -6.46 -43.29 3.60
N SER A 137 -5.60 -44.26 3.24
CA SER A 137 -5.97 -45.38 2.37
C SER A 137 -6.91 -46.30 3.15
N ALA A 138 -8.22 -46.09 3.03
CA ALA A 138 -9.22 -47.04 3.48
C ALA A 138 -9.30 -48.19 2.47
N SER A 139 -8.53 -49.25 2.70
CA SER A 139 -8.74 -50.54 2.04
C SER A 139 -7.96 -51.64 2.76
N MET A 140 -8.56 -52.24 3.78
CA MET A 140 -8.36 -53.65 4.07
C MET A 140 -9.75 -54.24 4.35
N LEU A 141 -10.40 -54.65 3.26
CA LEU A 141 -11.56 -55.53 3.35
C LEU A 141 -11.09 -56.84 4.00
N LEU A 142 -11.95 -57.31 4.90
CA LEU A 142 -11.79 -58.44 5.78
C LEU A 142 -11.38 -59.71 5.02
N VAL A 143 -10.39 -60.41 5.57
CA VAL A 143 -10.06 -61.80 5.22
C VAL A 143 -10.90 -62.72 6.11
N GLY A 144 -11.53 -63.72 5.49
CA GLY A 144 -11.65 -65.06 6.06
C GLY A 144 -13.04 -65.48 6.57
N ASP A 145 -13.69 -66.28 5.73
CA ASP A 145 -14.48 -67.51 5.99
C ASP A 145 -15.48 -67.57 7.17
#